data_AF-A0A382LMD7-F1
#
_entry.id   AF-A0A382LMD7-F1
#
_cell.length_a   1.000
_cell.length_b   1.000
_cell.length_c   1.000
_cell.angle_alpha   90.00
_cell.angle_beta   90.00
_cell.angle_gamma   90.00
#
_symmetry.space_group_name_H-M   'P 1'
#
loop_
_entity.id
_entity.type
_entity.pdbx_description
1 polymer ?
#
loop_
_entity_poly.entity_id
_entity_poly.type
_entity_poly.pdbx_seq_one_letter_code
_entity_poly.pdbx_strand_id
1 'polypeptide(L)'
;MTFIPKFIFIIFILLFGLALHLKNHQLVTLNYYIGEIQLSFSLVIVLAICVGVLLGILVNFPIIMRIKKNNHKLEKKLKNTEKEINSLRVTALKD
;
A
#
# COMPACT_ATOMS: atom_id res chain seq x y z
N MET A 1 11.33 0.39 13.58
CA MET A 1 12.45 0.98 12.80
C MET A 1 12.20 1.01 11.28
N THR A 2 10.96 0.76 10.78
CA THR A 2 10.64 0.69 9.33
C THR A 2 10.10 1.99 8.72
N PHE A 3 9.97 3.06 9.51
CA PHE A 3 9.45 4.36 9.06
C PHE A 3 10.48 5.21 8.30
N ILE A 4 11.74 5.15 8.74
CA ILE A 4 12.86 5.92 8.16
C ILE A 4 13.04 5.65 6.66
N PRO A 5 13.12 4.40 6.17
CA PRO A 5 13.31 4.16 4.73
C PRO A 5 12.13 4.63 3.88
N LYS A 6 10.90 4.54 4.38
CA LYS A 6 9.70 5.04 3.68
C LYS A 6 9.73 6.57 3.54
N PHE A 7 10.15 7.26 4.60
CA PHE A 7 10.25 8.72 4.59
C PHE A 7 11.35 9.20 3.62
N ILE A 8 12.51 8.55 3.62
CA ILE A 8 13.59 8.81 2.67
C ILE A 8 13.12 8.61 1.23
N PHE A 9 12.37 7.54 0.96
CA PHE A 9 11.83 7.26 -0.37
C PHE A 9 10.84 8.32 -0.85
N ILE A 10 9.96 8.81 0.04
CA ILE A 10 9.02 9.89 -0.27
C ILE A 10 9.77 11.18 -0.59
N ILE A 11 10.79 11.55 0.21
CA ILE A 11 11.63 12.72 -0.03
C ILE A 11 12.34 12.61 -1.38
N PHE A 12 12.88 11.44 -1.70
CA PHE A 12 13.57 11.18 -2.97
C PHE A 12 12.63 11.42 -4.17
N ILE A 13 11.42 10.87 -4.14
CA ILE A 13 10.42 11.10 -5.20
C ILE A 13 10.09 12.58 -5.35
N LEU A 14 9.94 13.30 -4.23
CA LEU A 14 9.57 14.71 -4.23
C LEU A 14 10.68 15.60 -4.81
N LEU A 15 11.93 15.35 -4.43
CA LEU A 15 13.10 16.02 -5.00
C LEU A 15 13.25 15.72 -6.49
N PHE A 16 13.03 14.47 -6.90
CA PHE A 16 13.11 14.08 -8.30
C PHE A 16 12.02 14.76 -9.13
N GLY A 17 10.78 14.83 -8.62
CA GLY A 17 9.68 15.55 -9.26
C GLY A 17 9.98 17.04 -9.44
N LEU A 18 10.55 17.70 -8.43
CA LEU A 18 10.96 19.11 -8.51
C LEU A 18 12.08 19.35 -9.52
N ALA A 19 13.10 18.49 -9.52
CA ALA A 19 14.21 18.58 -10.48
C ALA A 19 13.72 18.43 -11.94
N LEU A 20 12.77 17.53 -12.17
CA LEU A 20 12.13 17.37 -13.47
C LEU A 20 11.27 18.58 -13.86
N HIS A 21 10.58 19.20 -12.91
CA HIS A 21 9.76 20.39 -13.16
C HIS A 21 10.60 21.60 -13.58
N LEU A 22 11.71 21.85 -12.88
CA LEU A 22 12.62 22.96 -13.17
C LEU A 22 13.23 22.87 -14.58
N LYS A 23 13.57 21.66 -15.03
CA LYS A 23 14.22 21.46 -16.33
C LYS A 23 13.23 21.30 -17.49
N ASN A 24 12.05 20.76 -17.24
CA ASN A 24 11.06 20.43 -18.27
C ASN A 24 9.83 21.34 -18.18
N HIS A 25 10.04 22.66 -18.20
CA HIS A 25 8.96 23.66 -18.25
C HIS A 25 8.22 23.70 -19.60
N GLN A 26 8.32 22.65 -20.40
CA GLN A 26 7.60 22.56 -21.65
C GLN A 26 6.11 22.36 -21.37
N LEU A 27 5.29 23.23 -21.95
CA LEU A 27 3.84 23.11 -21.95
C LEU A 27 3.44 22.02 -22.95
N VAL A 28 2.55 21.13 -22.51
CA VAL A 28 1.96 20.07 -23.31
C VAL A 28 0.45 20.26 -23.33
N THR A 29 -0.11 20.20 -24.52
CA THR A 29 -1.55 20.27 -24.74
C THR A 29 -2.15 18.88 -24.51
N LEU A 30 -2.99 18.75 -23.49
CA LEU A 30 -3.78 17.55 -23.26
C LEU A 30 -5.14 17.72 -23.93
N ASN A 31 -5.36 16.95 -25.00
CA ASN A 31 -6.64 16.88 -25.70
C ASN A 31 -7.51 15.81 -25.06
N TYR A 32 -8.51 16.25 -24.29
CA TYR A 32 -9.57 15.40 -23.79
C TYR A 32 -10.70 15.27 -24.81
N TYR A 33 -11.60 14.31 -24.59
CA TYR A 33 -12.75 14.05 -25.45
C TYR A 33 -13.66 15.27 -25.70
N ILE A 34 -13.62 16.29 -24.84
CA ILE A 34 -14.51 17.47 -24.90
C ILE A 34 -13.73 18.79 -24.72
N GLY A 35 -12.41 18.81 -24.95
CA GLY A 35 -11.64 20.05 -24.87
C GLY A 35 -10.14 19.86 -24.74
N GLU A 36 -9.40 20.96 -24.74
CA GLU A 36 -7.95 20.99 -24.62
C GLU A 36 -7.52 21.82 -23.42
N ILE A 37 -6.50 21.35 -22.68
CA ILE A 37 -5.86 22.12 -21.61
C ILE A 37 -4.34 22.13 -21.85
N GLN A 38 -3.70 23.25 -21.56
CA GLN A 38 -2.24 23.33 -21.56
C GLN A 38 -1.73 23.17 -20.14
N LEU A 39 -0.94 22.12 -19.92
CA LEU A 39 -0.33 21.82 -18.63
C LEU A 39 1.16 21.59 -18.82
N SER A 40 1.97 21.90 -17.81
CA SER A 40 3.39 21.56 -17.84
C SER A 40 3.55 20.04 -17.90
N PHE A 41 4.46 19.55 -18.74
CA PHE A 41 4.72 18.10 -18.90
C PHE A 41 4.95 17.39 -17.56
N SER A 42 5.68 18.04 -16.65
CA SER A 42 5.96 17.51 -15.32
C SER A 42 4.69 17.30 -14.47
N LEU A 43 3.67 18.17 -14.60
CA LEU A 43 2.40 18.01 -13.88
C LEU A 43 1.64 16.78 -14.38
N VAL A 44 1.65 16.53 -15.69
CA VAL A 44 1.02 15.34 -16.29
C VAL A 44 1.66 14.06 -15.76
N ILE A 45 3.00 14.03 -15.70
CA ILE A 45 3.75 12.89 -15.15
C ILE A 45 3.42 12.68 -13.67
N VAL A 46 3.43 13.74 -12.86
CA VAL A 46 3.11 13.65 -11.43
C VAL A 46 1.70 13.11 -11.23
N LEU A 47 0.72 13.61 -11.98
CA LEU A 47 -0.66 13.12 -11.92
C LEU A 47 -0.74 11.63 -12.31
N ALA A 48 -0.06 11.21 -13.38
CA ALA A 48 -0.03 9.82 -13.79
C ALA A 48 0.56 8.90 -12.71
N ILE A 49 1.64 9.32 -12.06
CA ILE A 49 2.25 8.59 -10.94
C ILE A 49 1.28 8.52 -9.76
N CYS A 50 0.64 9.64 -9.39
CA CYS A 50 -0.36 9.68 -8.32
C CYS A 50 -1.51 8.70 -8.59
N VAL A 51 -2.03 8.67 -9.82
CA VAL A 51 -3.07 7.71 -10.23
C VAL A 51 -2.55 6.28 -10.11
N GLY A 52 -1.34 5.99 -10.57
CA GLY A 52 -0.72 4.67 -10.42
C GLY A 52 -0.58 4.21 -8.97
N VAL A 53 -0.17 5.11 -8.06
CA VAL A 53 -0.08 4.83 -6.62
C VAL A 53 -1.46 4.54 -6.03
N LEU A 54 -2.47 5.36 -6.36
CA LEU A 54 -3.85 5.15 -5.89
C LEU A 54 -4.40 3.79 -6.36
N LEU A 55 -4.19 3.44 -7.62
CA LEU A 55 -4.57 2.14 -8.16
C LEU A 55 -3.82 1.00 -7.46
N GLY A 56 -2.51 1.15 -7.24
CA GLY A 56 -1.71 0.16 -6.52
C GLY A 56 -2.18 -0.07 -5.08
N ILE A 57 -2.60 0.98 -4.38
CA ILE A 57 -3.21 0.88 -3.04
C ILE A 57 -4.55 0.15 -3.13
N LEU A 58 -5.40 0.52 -4.09
CA LEU A 58 -6.74 -0.03 -4.26
C LEU A 58 -6.70 -1.54 -4.55
N VAL A 59 -5.77 -1.98 -5.40
CA VAL A 59 -5.57 -3.41 -5.71
C VAL A 59 -5.06 -4.19 -4.50
N ASN A 60 -4.18 -3.61 -3.68
CA ASN A 60 -3.61 -4.27 -2.51
C ASN A 60 -4.59 -4.35 -1.33
N PHE A 61 -5.56 -3.44 -1.25
CA PHE A 61 -6.53 -3.37 -0.15
C PHE A 61 -7.25 -4.71 0.16
N PRO A 62 -7.90 -5.40 -0.80
CA PRO A 62 -8.57 -6.67 -0.54
C PRO A 62 -7.61 -7.80 -0.12
N ILE A 63 -6.38 -7.80 -0.64
CA ILE A 63 -5.36 -8.80 -0.30
C ILE A 63 -4.98 -8.67 1.17
N ILE A 64 -4.69 -7.45 1.61
CA ILE A 64 -4.34 -7.16 3.02
C ILE A 64 -5.50 -7.55 3.94
N MET A 65 -6.74 -7.24 3.55
CA MET A 65 -7.93 -7.57 4.33
C MET A 65 -8.10 -9.10 4.48
N ARG A 66 -7.89 -9.86 3.40
CA ARG A 66 -7.93 -11.34 3.42
C ARG A 66 -6.82 -11.92 4.30
N ILE A 67 -5.60 -11.39 4.20
CA ILE A 67 -4.46 -11.83 5.02
C ILE A 67 -4.76 -11.62 6.51
N LYS A 68 -5.23 -10.43 6.90
CA LYS A 68 -5.60 -10.14 8.30
C LYS A 68 -6.67 -11.08 8.82
N LYS A 69 -7.72 -11.33 8.03
CA LYS A 69 -8.81 -12.26 8.39
C LYS A 69 -8.29 -13.69 8.59
N ASN A 70 -7.43 -14.16 7.69
CA ASN A 70 -6.81 -15.47 7.80
C ASN A 70 -5.92 -15.56 9.04
N ASN A 71 -5.07 -14.56 9.27
CA ASN A 71 -4.19 -14.54 10.44
C ASN A 71 -4.98 -14.65 11.75
N HIS A 72 -6.05 -13.86 11.89
CA HIS A 72 -6.92 -13.93 13.07
C HIS A 72 -7.62 -15.30 13.21
N LYS A 73 -8.01 -15.91 12.08
CA LYS A 73 -8.59 -17.27 12.08
C LYS A 73 -7.57 -18.32 12.53
N LEU A 74 -6.31 -18.21 12.10
CA LEU A 74 -5.23 -19.12 12.50
C LEU A 74 -4.89 -18.95 14.00
N GLU A 75 -4.77 -17.72 14.49
CA GLU A 75 -4.54 -17.44 15.91
C GLU A 75 -5.64 -18.04 16.80
N LYS A 76 -6.90 -17.89 16.40
CA LYS A 76 -8.02 -18.48 17.14
C LYS A 76 -7.97 -20.01 17.15
N LYS A 77 -7.58 -20.63 16.03
CA LYS A 77 -7.40 -22.09 15.96
C LYS A 77 -6.28 -22.56 16.88
N LEU A 78 -5.12 -21.91 16.85
CA LEU A 78 -4.00 -22.22 17.75
C LEU A 78 -4.43 -22.18 19.21
N LYS A 79 -5.09 -21.09 19.62
CA LYS A 79 -5.58 -20.94 21.00
C LYS A 79 -6.59 -22.02 21.41
N ASN A 80 -7.44 -22.46 20.50
CA ASN A 80 -8.40 -23.53 20.78
C ASN A 80 -7.71 -24.89 20.91
N THR A 81 -6.80 -25.23 20.01
CA THR A 81 -6.02 -26.47 20.06
C THR A 81 -5.16 -26.56 21.32
N GLU A 82 -4.53 -25.46 21.74
CA GLU A 82 -3.79 -25.40 23.01
C GLU A 82 -4.68 -25.66 24.22
N LYS A 83 -5.92 -25.14 24.22
CA LYS A 83 -6.89 -25.39 25.29
C LYS A 83 -7.34 -26.85 25.34
N GLU A 84 -7.58 -27.47 24.19
CA GLU A 84 -7.96 -28.88 24.10
C GLU A 84 -6.83 -29.78 24.64
N ILE A 85 -5.57 -29.53 24.24
CA ILE A 85 -4.40 -30.26 24.75
C ILE A 85 -4.28 -30.11 26.27
N ASN A 86 -4.43 -28.89 26.80
CA ASN A 86 -4.36 -28.67 28.24
C ASN A 86 -5.50 -29.35 28.99
N SER A 87 -6.73 -29.31 28.45
CA SER A 87 -7.87 -30.01 29.05
C SER A 87 -7.64 -31.51 29.10
N LEU A 88 -7.18 -32.11 27.99
CA LEU A 88 -6.91 -33.54 27.91
C LEU A 88 -5.78 -33.98 28.85
N ARG A 89 -4.72 -33.17 28.99
CA ARG A 89 -3.64 -33.41 29.96
C ARG A 89 -4.11 -33.39 31.40
N VAL A 90 -4.99 -32.46 31.76
CA VAL A 90 -5.53 -32.36 33.13
C VAL A 90 -6.41 -33.56 33.45
N THR A 91 -7.24 -34.03 32.50
CA THR A 91 -8.07 -35.23 32.70
C THR A 91 -7.22 -36.50 32.85
N ALA A 92 -6.21 -36.69 31.98
CA ALA A 92 -5.35 -37.89 32.01
C ALA A 92 -4.45 -38.01 33.25
N LEU A 93 -4.20 -36.92 33.98
CA LEU A 93 -3.43 -36.91 35.23
C LEU A 93 -4.30 -37.12 36.48
N LYS A 94 -5.62 -37.14 36.33
CA LYS A 94 -6.58 -37.27 37.43
C LYS A 94 -7.10 -38.70 37.61
N ASP A 95 -6.83 -39.57 36.65
CA ASP A 95 -7.04 -41.03 36.68
C ASP A 95 -5.75 -41.74 37.12
#